data_AF-A0A955MXY7-F1
#
_entry.id   AF-A0A955MXY7-F1
#
_cell.length_a   1.000
_cell.length_b   1.000
_cell.length_c   1.000
_cell.angle_alpha   90.00
_cell.angle_beta   90.00
_cell.angle_gamma   90.00
#
_symmetry.space_group_name_H-M   'P 1'
#
loop_
_entity.id
_entity.type
_entity.pdbx_description
1 polymer ?
#
loop_
_entity_poly.entity_id
_entity_poly.type
_entity_poly.pdbx_seq_one_letter_code
_entity_poly.pdbx_strand_id
1 'polypeptide(L)'
;MNFFSQFVFGFMLAQVVPGLICTFFLFFLSVGWKIITTGKQVGYSDYLAQHAQNLAMYPSWLFCLFIGATCLGVLIHWFNWMIVARLEQRSNSLGTPGLENIPWHRRSITVQIVMWPIDLVRELLLLFLGTPNFEKTVRLEKRARVSPDRFPALARIEDFYLPFAQFLTNLSWALIPAFFSIFLVFTYSGFTPRRLLFAIGCYLVIGATRVLARHQLITLDLTERELLKG
;
A
#
# COMPACT_ATOMS: atom_id res chain seq x y z
N MET A 1 6.83 20.05 12.45
CA MET A 1 6.69 18.88 13.36
C MET A 1 7.90 18.68 14.26
N ASN A 2 7.69 18.14 15.46
CA ASN A 2 8.77 17.54 16.26
C ASN A 2 9.11 16.13 15.70
N PHE A 3 10.30 15.63 16.02
CA PHE A 3 10.79 14.31 15.57
C PHE A 3 9.79 13.18 15.86
N PHE A 4 9.13 13.23 17.02
CA PHE A 4 8.20 12.20 17.47
C PHE A 4 7.02 12.02 16.53
N SER A 5 6.36 13.11 16.10
CA SER A 5 5.24 13.01 15.17
C SER A 5 5.68 12.46 13.80
N GLN A 6 6.87 12.84 13.30
CA GLN A 6 7.38 12.34 12.02
C GLN A 6 7.68 10.84 12.10
N PHE A 7 8.27 10.42 13.21
CA PHE A 7 8.55 9.01 13.47
C PHE A 7 7.26 8.18 13.59
N VAL A 8 6.28 8.65 14.35
CA VAL A 8 5.01 7.91 14.56
C VAL A 8 4.18 7.83 13.28
N PHE A 9 3.93 8.97 12.62
CA PHE A 9 3.02 8.99 11.47
C PHE A 9 3.72 8.63 10.17
N GLY A 10 4.92 9.16 9.92
CA GLY A 10 5.65 8.98 8.66
C GLY A 10 6.45 7.68 8.56
N PHE A 11 6.88 7.09 9.70
CA PHE A 11 7.64 5.85 9.69
C PHE A 11 6.85 4.67 10.26
N MET A 12 6.38 4.76 11.52
CA MET A 12 5.67 3.65 12.16
C MET A 12 4.36 3.33 11.46
N LEU A 13 3.47 4.31 11.29
CA LEU A 13 2.19 4.10 10.64
C LEU A 13 2.35 3.89 9.14
N ALA A 14 3.03 4.78 8.42
CA ALA A 14 3.09 4.68 6.97
C ALA A 14 3.92 3.50 6.44
N GLN A 15 4.92 3.01 7.18
CA GLN A 15 5.84 1.98 6.67
C GLN A 15 5.79 0.70 7.51
N VAL A 16 6.02 0.78 8.82
CA VAL A 16 6.12 -0.41 9.68
C VAL A 16 4.79 -1.17 9.75
N VAL A 17 3.66 -0.50 9.92
CA VAL A 17 2.34 -1.17 10.02
C VAL A 17 1.96 -1.90 8.71
N PRO A 18 1.98 -1.26 7.52
CA PRO A 18 1.79 -1.97 6.26
C PRO A 18 2.80 -3.10 6.05
N GLY A 19 4.06 -2.87 6.43
CA GLY A 19 5.11 -3.88 6.41
C GLY A 19 4.77 -5.10 7.25
N LEU A 20 4.32 -4.91 8.50
CA LEU A 20 3.91 -5.98 9.41
C LEU A 20 2.74 -6.78 8.85
N ILE A 21 1.72 -6.10 8.34
CA ILE A 21 0.55 -6.74 7.69
C ILE A 21 1.05 -7.62 6.54
N CYS A 22 1.86 -7.05 5.65
CA CYS A 22 2.36 -7.75 4.47
C CYS A 22 3.22 -8.96 4.85
N THR A 23 4.22 -8.79 5.73
CA THR A 23 5.10 -9.88 6.18
C THR A 23 4.32 -10.98 6.90
N PHE A 24 3.35 -10.61 7.74
CA PHE A 24 2.50 -11.58 8.43
C PHE A 24 1.67 -12.41 7.44
N PHE A 25 1.01 -11.78 6.48
CA PHE A 25 0.19 -12.52 5.51
C PHE A 25 1.02 -13.32 4.50
N LEU A 26 2.22 -12.86 4.14
CA LEU A 26 3.17 -13.66 3.35
C LEU A 26 3.65 -14.89 4.12
N PHE A 27 3.93 -14.75 5.40
CA PHE A 27 4.23 -15.88 6.28
C PHE A 27 3.06 -16.87 6.31
N PHE A 28 1.83 -16.39 6.52
CA PHE A 28 0.63 -17.23 6.49
C PHE A 28 0.46 -17.97 5.16
N LEU A 29 0.64 -17.27 4.03
CA LEU A 29 0.61 -17.88 2.71
C LEU A 29 1.67 -19.00 2.57
N SER A 30 2.90 -18.75 3.01
CA SER A 30 3.99 -19.73 2.92
C SER A 30 3.72 -20.99 3.75
N VAL A 31 3.21 -20.82 4.98
CA VAL A 31 2.90 -21.94 5.87
C VAL A 31 1.69 -22.70 5.35
N GLY A 32 0.65 -21.99 4.93
CA GLY A 32 -0.56 -22.62 4.38
C GLY A 32 -0.26 -23.41 3.10
N TRP A 33 0.57 -22.89 2.21
CA TRP A 33 1.01 -23.60 1.01
C TRP A 33 1.77 -24.89 1.35
N LYS A 34 2.65 -24.84 2.37
CA LYS A 34 3.37 -26.02 2.85
C LYS A 34 2.43 -27.08 3.44
N ILE A 35 1.37 -26.69 4.13
CA ILE A 35 0.36 -27.64 4.65
C ILE A 35 -0.33 -28.35 3.49
N ILE A 36 -0.76 -27.60 2.48
CA ILE A 36 -1.44 -28.14 1.29
C ILE A 36 -0.54 -29.15 0.56
N THR A 37 0.73 -28.78 0.33
CA THR A 37 1.67 -29.65 -0.40
C THR A 37 2.14 -30.86 0.39
N THR A 38 2.11 -30.81 1.73
CA THR A 38 2.53 -31.94 2.60
C THR A 38 1.39 -32.84 3.06
N GLY A 39 0.13 -32.53 2.71
CA GLY A 39 -1.03 -33.36 3.02
C GLY A 39 -1.31 -33.57 4.52
N LYS A 40 -0.76 -32.71 5.39
CA LYS A 40 -0.96 -32.83 6.84
C LYS A 40 -2.43 -32.56 7.19
N GLN A 41 -3.09 -33.53 7.82
CA GLN A 41 -4.49 -33.47 8.28
C GLN A 41 -4.68 -32.76 9.64
N VAL A 42 -3.70 -31.97 10.09
CA VAL A 42 -3.95 -31.11 11.25
C VAL A 42 -4.84 -29.95 10.77
N GLY A 43 -5.89 -29.63 11.53
CA GLY A 43 -6.74 -28.48 11.23
C GLY A 43 -5.89 -27.25 10.93
N TYR A 44 -6.12 -26.60 9.77
CA TYR A 44 -5.30 -25.50 9.26
C TYR A 44 -5.08 -24.38 10.30
N SER A 45 -6.13 -24.06 11.07
CA SER A 45 -6.09 -23.08 12.17
C SER A 45 -5.17 -23.52 13.31
N ASP A 46 -5.23 -24.78 13.71
CA ASP A 46 -4.53 -25.31 14.88
C ASP A 46 -3.05 -25.47 14.57
N TYR A 47 -2.73 -25.91 13.36
CA TYR A 47 -1.34 -25.97 12.88
C TYR A 47 -0.73 -24.57 12.77
N LEU A 48 -1.47 -23.58 12.24
CA LEU A 48 -0.99 -22.20 12.17
C LEU A 48 -0.82 -21.58 13.56
N ALA A 49 -1.78 -21.78 14.46
CA ALA A 49 -1.70 -21.28 15.83
C ALA A 49 -0.51 -21.89 16.57
N GLN A 50 -0.30 -23.21 16.44
CA GLN A 50 0.82 -23.90 17.09
C GLN A 50 2.16 -23.50 16.47
N HIS A 51 2.24 -23.32 15.15
CA HIS A 51 3.47 -22.88 14.50
C HIS A 51 3.79 -21.41 14.82
N ALA A 52 2.78 -20.53 14.84
CA ALA A 52 2.93 -19.14 15.24
C ALA A 52 3.31 -19.01 16.72
N GLN A 53 2.70 -19.80 17.60
CA GLN A 53 3.04 -19.85 19.03
C GLN A 53 4.49 -20.32 19.23
N ASN A 54 4.89 -21.39 18.56
CA ASN A 54 6.26 -21.90 18.62
C ASN A 54 7.27 -20.86 18.14
N LEU A 55 6.97 -20.12 17.07
CA LEU A 55 7.83 -19.06 16.57
C LEU A 55 7.86 -17.82 17.48
N ALA A 56 6.71 -17.45 18.07
CA ALA A 56 6.60 -16.33 19.00
C ALA A 56 7.37 -16.55 20.31
N MET A 57 7.64 -17.81 20.70
CA MET A 57 8.49 -18.13 21.86
C MET A 57 9.97 -17.79 21.66
N TYR A 58 10.41 -17.48 20.44
CA TYR A 58 11.80 -17.09 20.16
C TYR A 58 11.90 -15.57 19.97
N PRO A 59 12.52 -14.82 20.91
CA PRO A 59 12.69 -13.37 20.78
C PRO A 59 13.42 -12.95 19.51
N SER A 60 14.35 -13.78 19.02
CA SER A 60 15.03 -13.56 17.74
C SER A 60 14.08 -13.57 16.55
N TRP A 61 13.00 -14.35 16.60
CA TRP A 61 11.98 -14.38 15.56
C TRP A 61 11.15 -13.09 15.54
N LEU A 62 10.75 -12.57 16.69
CA LEU A 62 10.05 -11.28 16.80
C LEU A 62 10.91 -10.14 16.25
N PHE A 63 12.21 -10.17 16.55
CA PHE A 63 13.16 -9.20 16.01
C PHE A 63 13.31 -9.31 14.49
N CYS A 64 13.47 -10.53 13.95
CA CYS A 64 13.52 -10.77 12.50
C CYS A 64 12.22 -10.38 11.80
N LEU A 65 11.05 -10.62 12.43
CA LEU A 65 9.74 -10.19 11.92
C LEU A 65 9.68 -8.66 11.85
N PHE A 66 10.14 -7.96 12.88
CA PHE A 66 10.16 -6.50 12.91
C PHE A 66 11.10 -5.91 11.84
N ILE A 67 12.31 -6.47 11.69
CA ILE A 67 13.24 -6.06 10.62
C ILE A 67 12.61 -6.33 9.25
N GLY A 68 12.09 -7.53 9.03
CA GLY A 68 11.46 -7.93 7.77
C GLY A 68 10.28 -7.02 7.41
N ALA A 69 9.43 -6.72 8.38
CA ALA A 69 8.31 -5.79 8.24
C ALA A 69 8.79 -4.38 7.89
N THR A 70 9.81 -3.88 8.58
CA THR A 70 10.38 -2.55 8.30
C THR A 70 10.94 -2.48 6.88
N CYS A 71 11.77 -3.45 6.49
CA CYS A 71 12.35 -3.52 5.14
C CYS A 71 11.26 -3.61 4.07
N LEU A 72 10.23 -4.44 4.29
CA LEU A 72 9.14 -4.59 3.32
C LEU A 72 8.25 -3.36 3.25
N GLY A 73 7.98 -2.71 4.38
CA GLY A 73 7.26 -1.44 4.45
C GLY A 73 7.98 -0.33 3.67
N VAL A 74 9.30 -0.19 3.86
CA VAL A 74 10.15 0.74 3.09
C VAL A 74 10.13 0.40 1.61
N LEU A 75 10.20 -0.89 1.25
CA LEU A 75 10.15 -1.32 -0.15
C LEU A 75 8.80 -0.97 -0.81
N ILE A 76 7.68 -1.24 -0.13
CA ILE A 76 6.33 -0.86 -0.60
C ILE A 76 6.23 0.66 -0.77
N HIS A 77 6.72 1.43 0.20
CA HIS A 77 6.76 2.89 0.15
C HIS A 77 7.53 3.40 -1.06
N TRP A 78 8.73 2.88 -1.27
CA TRP A 78 9.58 3.25 -2.40
C TRP A 78 8.92 2.89 -3.74
N PHE A 79 8.31 1.70 -3.81
CA PHE A 79 7.55 1.24 -4.98
C PHE A 79 6.39 2.17 -5.33
N ASN A 80 5.64 2.60 -4.32
CA ASN A 80 4.54 3.54 -4.49
C ASN A 80 4.99 4.89 -5.03
N TRP A 81 6.06 5.44 -4.47
CA TRP A 81 6.61 6.71 -4.95
C TRP A 81 7.12 6.63 -6.38
N MET A 82 7.75 5.52 -6.78
CA MET A 82 8.18 5.33 -8.16
C MET A 82 7.01 5.27 -9.13
N ILE A 83 5.92 4.58 -8.76
CA ILE A 83 4.70 4.55 -9.58
C ILE A 83 4.15 5.97 -9.76
N VAL A 84 4.01 6.72 -8.67
CA VAL A 84 3.49 8.09 -8.72
C VAL A 84 4.37 8.98 -9.60
N ALA A 85 5.69 8.91 -9.44
CA ALA A 85 6.65 9.64 -10.28
C ALA A 85 6.49 9.30 -11.77
N ARG A 86 6.29 8.03 -12.11
CA ARG A 86 6.06 7.60 -13.50
C ARG A 86 4.74 8.08 -14.06
N LEU A 87 3.70 8.05 -13.25
CA LEU A 87 2.39 8.55 -13.62
C LEU A 87 2.44 10.06 -13.94
N GLU A 88 3.16 10.84 -13.14
CA GLU A 88 3.41 12.26 -13.40
C GLU A 88 4.23 12.49 -14.67
N GLN A 89 5.34 11.78 -14.85
CA GLN A 89 6.16 11.90 -16.07
C GLN A 89 5.36 11.58 -17.33
N ARG A 90 4.52 10.54 -17.28
CA ARG A 90 3.65 10.17 -18.40
C ARG A 90 2.62 11.27 -18.68
N SER A 91 1.97 11.79 -17.65
CA SER A 91 1.02 12.90 -17.76
C SER A 91 1.67 14.14 -18.39
N ASN A 92 2.89 14.49 -17.96
CA ASN A 92 3.68 15.59 -18.53
C ASN A 92 4.03 15.35 -20.01
N SER A 93 4.45 14.12 -20.36
CA SER A 93 4.78 13.75 -21.75
C SER A 93 3.58 13.80 -22.70
N LEU A 94 2.37 13.62 -22.16
CA LEU A 94 1.10 13.71 -22.89
C LEU A 94 0.55 15.14 -22.94
N GLY A 95 1.31 16.15 -22.48
CA GLY A 95 0.89 17.55 -22.49
C GLY A 95 -0.24 17.88 -21.52
N THR A 96 -0.57 16.99 -20.58
CA THR A 96 -1.66 17.16 -19.62
C THR A 96 -1.12 17.00 -18.18
N PRO A 97 -0.32 17.97 -17.69
CA PRO A 97 0.41 17.85 -16.43
C PRO A 97 -0.53 17.70 -15.23
N GLY A 98 -0.23 16.78 -14.31
CA GLY A 98 -0.99 16.51 -13.10
C GLY A 98 -1.59 15.09 -13.04
N LEU A 99 -1.57 14.50 -11.84
CA LEU A 99 -2.08 13.15 -11.60
C LEU A 99 -3.58 13.00 -11.93
N GLU A 100 -4.40 14.02 -11.65
CA GLU A 100 -5.83 14.09 -11.97
C GLU A 100 -6.13 13.96 -13.47
N ASN A 101 -5.15 14.25 -14.32
CA ASN A 101 -5.33 14.22 -15.76
C ASN A 101 -5.14 12.84 -16.38
N ILE A 102 -4.71 11.86 -15.58
CA ILE A 102 -4.56 10.48 -16.02
C ILE A 102 -5.96 9.89 -16.27
N PRO A 103 -6.22 9.27 -17.44
CA PRO A 103 -7.55 8.79 -17.82
C PRO A 103 -8.23 7.86 -16.79
N TRP A 104 -7.45 7.13 -16.00
CA TRP A 104 -7.99 6.27 -14.95
C TRP A 104 -8.67 7.05 -13.82
N HIS A 105 -8.05 8.14 -13.36
CA HIS A 105 -8.55 8.95 -12.25
C HIS A 105 -9.79 9.76 -12.62
N ARG A 106 -10.10 9.88 -13.92
CA ARG A 106 -11.34 10.49 -14.44
C ARG A 106 -12.52 9.52 -14.49
N ARG A 107 -12.33 8.23 -14.22
CA ARG A 107 -13.42 7.24 -14.16
C ARG A 107 -14.23 7.43 -12.89
N SER A 108 -15.49 6.97 -12.88
CA SER A 108 -16.31 7.00 -11.67
C SER A 108 -15.66 6.20 -10.53
N ILE A 109 -15.87 6.65 -9.28
CA ILE A 109 -15.33 6.00 -8.07
C ILE A 109 -15.67 4.51 -8.05
N THR A 110 -16.91 4.14 -8.41
CA THR A 110 -17.35 2.75 -8.51
C THR A 110 -16.49 1.92 -9.45
N VAL A 111 -16.16 2.46 -10.64
CA VAL A 111 -15.29 1.76 -11.60
C VAL A 111 -13.87 1.62 -11.04
N GLN A 112 -13.34 2.66 -10.39
CA GLN A 112 -12.01 2.59 -9.80
C GLN A 112 -11.94 1.57 -8.65
N ILE A 113 -12.98 1.48 -7.82
CA ILE A 113 -13.09 0.47 -6.75
C ILE A 113 -13.22 -0.93 -7.37
N VAL A 114 -14.15 -1.15 -8.30
CA VAL A 114 -14.39 -2.52 -8.83
C VAL A 114 -13.22 -3.00 -9.68
N MET A 115 -12.55 -2.11 -10.41
CA MET A 115 -11.49 -2.46 -11.36
C MET A 115 -10.09 -2.17 -10.81
N TRP A 116 -9.93 -2.07 -9.48
CA TRP A 116 -8.65 -1.83 -8.83
C TRP A 116 -7.52 -2.82 -9.23
N PRO A 117 -7.76 -4.12 -9.51
CA PRO A 117 -6.69 -5.01 -9.92
C PRO A 117 -6.13 -4.67 -11.30
N ILE A 118 -6.97 -4.18 -12.21
CA ILE A 118 -6.55 -3.77 -13.55
C ILE A 118 -5.66 -2.53 -13.45
N ASP A 119 -6.03 -1.59 -12.58
CA ASP A 119 -5.20 -0.43 -12.27
C ASP A 119 -3.84 -0.82 -11.72
N LEU A 120 -3.83 -1.77 -10.77
CA LEU A 120 -2.63 -2.31 -10.17
C LEU A 120 -1.70 -2.90 -11.23
N VAL A 121 -2.22 -3.79 -12.08
CA VAL A 121 -1.45 -4.39 -13.18
C VAL A 121 -0.93 -3.33 -14.13
N ARG A 122 -1.73 -2.31 -14.47
CA ARG A 122 -1.28 -1.19 -15.30
C ARG A 122 -0.12 -0.43 -14.66
N GLU A 123 -0.20 -0.13 -13.36
CA GLU A 123 0.88 0.54 -12.63
C GLU A 123 2.16 -0.31 -12.57
N LEU A 124 2.04 -1.63 -12.36
CA LEU A 124 3.16 -2.57 -12.41
C LEU A 124 3.81 -2.60 -13.79
N LEU A 125 3.01 -2.74 -14.86
CA LEU A 125 3.52 -2.75 -16.23
C LEU A 125 4.19 -1.42 -16.59
N LEU A 126 3.61 -0.29 -16.16
CA LEU A 126 4.21 1.03 -16.35
C LEU A 126 5.59 1.11 -15.68
N LEU A 127 5.71 0.60 -14.45
CA LEU A 127 6.97 0.64 -13.72
C LEU A 127 8.02 -0.30 -14.32
N PHE A 128 7.68 -1.54 -14.67
CA PHE A 128 8.66 -2.53 -15.11
C PHE A 128 8.98 -2.50 -16.61
N LEU A 129 8.02 -2.14 -17.46
CA LEU A 129 8.20 -2.11 -18.91
C LEU A 129 8.45 -0.70 -19.46
N GLY A 130 8.07 0.34 -18.73
CA GLY A 130 8.21 1.74 -19.14
C GLY A 130 9.50 2.43 -18.65
N THR A 131 10.42 1.71 -18.00
CA THR A 131 11.52 2.30 -17.22
C THR A 131 12.90 1.81 -17.67
N PRO A 132 13.54 2.43 -18.69
CA PRO A 132 14.91 2.11 -19.05
C PRO A 132 15.97 2.68 -18.08
N ASN A 133 15.59 3.54 -17.12
CA ASN A 133 16.50 4.12 -16.12
C ASN A 133 15.79 4.36 -14.77
N PHE A 134 15.95 3.44 -13.83
CA PHE A 134 15.32 3.48 -12.50
C PHE A 134 15.84 4.66 -11.64
N GLU A 135 17.13 4.97 -11.71
CA GLU A 135 17.78 5.97 -10.85
C GLU A 135 17.27 7.41 -11.04
N LYS A 136 16.79 7.74 -12.24
CA LYS A 136 16.28 9.09 -12.56
C LYS A 136 14.81 9.32 -12.19
N THR A 137 14.14 8.31 -11.64
CA THR A 137 12.66 8.30 -11.52
C THR A 137 12.16 8.25 -10.09
N VAL A 138 13.04 8.36 -9.10
CA VAL A 138 12.59 8.56 -7.73
C VAL A 138 12.08 10.01 -7.63
N ARG A 139 10.78 10.20 -7.43
CA ARG A 139 10.25 11.50 -7.00
C ARG A 139 10.96 11.80 -5.68
N LEU A 140 11.87 12.78 -5.71
CA LEU A 140 12.46 13.29 -4.48
C LEU A 140 11.29 13.77 -3.63
N GLU A 141 11.19 13.31 -2.37
CA GLU A 141 10.23 13.85 -1.38
C GLU A 141 10.46 15.36 -1.09
N LYS A 142 11.38 16.01 -1.81
CA LYS A 142 11.56 17.46 -1.88
C LYS A 142 10.36 18.09 -2.59
N ARG A 143 9.20 18.10 -1.92
CA ARG A 143 8.25 19.21 -2.10
C ARG A 143 8.99 20.49 -1.78
N ALA A 144 8.74 21.56 -2.53
CA ALA A 144 9.22 22.86 -2.16
C ALA A 144 8.59 23.15 -0.79
N ARG A 145 9.38 23.10 0.30
CA ARG A 145 8.89 23.44 1.63
C ARG A 145 8.44 24.89 1.57
N VAL A 146 7.14 25.09 1.42
CA VAL A 146 6.52 26.40 1.57
C VAL A 146 6.81 26.81 3.01
N SER A 147 7.38 28.00 3.22
CA SER A 147 7.69 28.49 4.56
C SER A 147 6.41 28.35 5.41
N PRO A 148 6.47 27.66 6.57
CA PRO A 148 5.31 27.46 7.44
C PRO A 148 4.62 28.77 7.83
N ASP A 149 5.38 29.87 7.80
CA ASP A 149 4.95 31.22 8.14
C ASP A 149 4.05 31.85 7.06
N ARG A 150 4.12 31.37 5.81
CA ARG A 150 3.28 31.88 4.70
C ARG A 150 1.92 31.21 4.62
N PHE A 151 1.80 29.93 4.99
CA PHE A 151 0.55 29.16 4.91
C PHE A 151 0.43 28.15 6.07
N PRO A 152 0.09 28.59 7.30
CA PRO A 152 0.01 27.73 8.48
C PRO A 152 -1.06 26.63 8.38
N ALA A 153 -2.13 26.85 7.61
CA ALA A 153 -3.13 25.83 7.30
C ALA A 153 -2.57 24.72 6.39
N LEU A 154 -1.68 25.06 5.45
CA LEU A 154 -1.03 24.10 4.55
C LEU A 154 -0.03 23.24 5.33
N ALA A 155 0.77 23.84 6.21
CA ALA A 155 1.71 23.10 7.05
C ALA A 155 0.99 22.02 7.88
N ARG A 156 -0.19 22.35 8.44
CA ARG A 156 -1.01 21.38 9.18
C ARG A 156 -1.61 20.29 8.28
N ILE A 157 -2.01 20.63 7.06
CA ILE A 157 -2.54 19.66 6.08
C ILE A 157 -1.42 18.73 5.61
N GLU A 158 -0.26 19.24 5.21
CA GLU A 158 0.87 18.41 4.81
C GLU A 158 1.37 17.52 5.95
N ASP A 159 1.46 18.05 7.18
CA ASP A 159 1.96 17.30 8.35
C ASP A 159 1.07 16.11 8.75
N PHE A 160 -0.22 16.10 8.39
CA PHE A 160 -1.15 15.01 8.72
C PHE A 160 -1.62 14.22 7.49
N TYR A 161 -2.02 14.90 6.42
CA TYR A 161 -2.55 14.25 5.22
C TYR A 161 -1.47 13.54 4.42
N LEU A 162 -0.22 14.01 4.40
CA LEU A 162 0.82 13.32 3.66
C LEU A 162 1.16 11.96 4.31
N PRO A 163 1.45 11.87 5.63
CA PRO A 163 1.65 10.58 6.29
C PRO A 163 0.42 9.66 6.19
N PHE A 164 -0.79 10.22 6.27
CA PHE A 164 -2.02 9.42 6.15
C PHE A 164 -2.25 8.90 4.73
N ALA A 165 -2.01 9.72 3.70
CA ALA A 165 -2.07 9.30 2.31
C ALA A 165 -1.00 8.24 1.99
N GLN A 166 0.21 8.41 2.53
CA GLN A 166 1.28 7.41 2.44
C GLN A 166 0.85 6.10 3.12
N PHE A 167 0.29 6.18 4.33
CA PHE A 167 -0.25 5.02 5.03
C PHE A 167 -1.31 4.30 4.20
N LEU A 168 -2.33 5.00 3.70
CA LEU A 168 -3.39 4.36 2.89
C LEU A 168 -2.82 3.76 1.60
N THR A 169 -1.86 4.42 0.97
CA THR A 169 -1.21 3.90 -0.24
C THR A 169 -0.46 2.60 0.07
N ASN A 170 0.38 2.60 1.10
CA ASN A 170 1.18 1.44 1.50
C ASN A 170 0.28 0.30 2.02
N LEU A 171 -0.77 0.64 2.78
CA LEU A 171 -1.78 -0.30 3.24
C LEU A 171 -2.49 -0.99 2.08
N SER A 172 -2.87 -0.25 1.03
CA SER A 172 -3.54 -0.85 -0.14
C SER A 172 -2.72 -1.95 -0.81
N TRP A 173 -1.39 -1.83 -0.81
CA TRP A 173 -0.47 -2.87 -1.29
C TRP A 173 -0.30 -4.00 -0.29
N ALA A 174 -0.17 -3.67 1.01
CA ALA A 174 -0.04 -4.66 2.08
C ALA A 174 -1.27 -5.58 2.22
N LEU A 175 -2.45 -5.10 1.82
CA LEU A 175 -3.69 -5.89 1.84
C LEU A 175 -3.79 -6.91 0.69
N ILE A 176 -2.94 -6.83 -0.34
CA ILE A 176 -2.99 -7.78 -1.46
C ILE A 176 -2.60 -9.19 -1.00
N PRO A 177 -1.45 -9.42 -0.32
CA PRO A 177 -1.16 -10.72 0.28
C PRO A 177 -2.23 -11.19 1.27
N ALA A 178 -2.82 -10.27 2.03
CA ALA A 178 -3.93 -10.58 2.93
C ALA A 178 -5.13 -11.16 2.16
N PHE A 179 -5.50 -10.55 1.03
CA PHE A 179 -6.55 -11.05 0.17
C PHE A 179 -6.27 -12.46 -0.35
N PHE A 180 -5.06 -12.73 -0.85
CA PHE A 180 -4.69 -14.07 -1.30
C PHE A 180 -4.71 -15.11 -0.17
N SER A 181 -4.35 -14.72 1.05
CA SER A 181 -4.41 -15.62 2.20
C SER A 181 -5.82 -16.10 2.51
N ILE A 182 -6.84 -15.28 2.26
CA ILE A 182 -8.25 -15.64 2.43
C ILE A 182 -8.64 -16.76 1.45
N PHE A 183 -8.21 -16.67 0.18
CA PHE A 183 -8.48 -17.74 -0.80
C PHE A 183 -7.78 -19.04 -0.43
N LEU A 184 -6.55 -18.97 0.06
CA LEU A 184 -5.81 -20.14 0.53
C LEU A 184 -6.59 -20.88 1.63
N VAL A 185 -7.16 -20.13 2.58
CA VAL A 185 -8.03 -20.67 3.63
C VAL A 185 -9.29 -21.30 3.03
N PHE A 186 -9.93 -20.64 2.05
CA PHE A 186 -11.15 -21.14 1.44
C PHE A 186 -10.94 -22.43 0.65
N THR A 187 -9.78 -22.58 0.00
CA THR A 187 -9.40 -23.84 -0.66
C THR A 187 -9.34 -24.99 0.34
N TYR A 188 -8.87 -24.75 1.56
CA TYR A 188 -8.78 -25.79 2.59
C TYR A 188 -10.11 -26.03 3.32
N SER A 189 -10.79 -24.96 3.76
CA SER A 189 -12.00 -25.05 4.57
C SER A 189 -13.27 -25.26 3.74
N GLY A 190 -13.20 -25.12 2.42
CA GLY A 190 -14.32 -25.16 1.48
C GLY A 190 -14.92 -23.79 1.13
N PHE A 191 -15.60 -23.70 0.00
CA PHE A 191 -16.30 -22.49 -0.41
C PHE A 191 -17.74 -22.50 0.09
N THR A 192 -18.16 -21.40 0.73
CA THR A 192 -19.55 -21.18 1.15
C THR A 192 -20.02 -19.79 0.73
N PRO A 193 -21.33 -19.55 0.56
CA PRO A 193 -21.83 -18.22 0.20
C PRO A 193 -21.41 -17.12 1.18
N ARG A 194 -21.36 -17.42 2.48
CA ARG A 194 -20.89 -16.47 3.51
C ARG A 194 -19.41 -16.11 3.33
N ARG A 195 -18.56 -17.08 2.99
CA ARG A 195 -17.14 -16.87 2.71
C ARG A 195 -16.93 -16.07 1.43
N LEU A 196 -17.73 -16.33 0.39
CA LEU A 196 -17.70 -15.54 -0.84
C LEU A 196 -18.09 -14.09 -0.58
N LEU A 197 -19.17 -13.84 0.17
CA LEU A 197 -19.58 -12.48 0.56
C LEU A 197 -18.48 -11.76 1.36
N PHE A 198 -17.81 -12.47 2.27
CA PHE A 198 -16.65 -11.92 2.99
C PHE A 198 -15.51 -11.53 2.04
N ALA A 199 -15.13 -12.40 1.09
CA ALA A 199 -14.10 -12.07 0.11
C ALA A 199 -14.48 -10.89 -0.78
N ILE A 200 -15.73 -10.79 -1.21
CA ILE A 200 -16.23 -9.61 -1.96
C ILE A 200 -16.12 -8.36 -1.08
N GLY A 201 -16.49 -8.43 0.19
CA GLY A 201 -16.33 -7.34 1.15
C GLY A 201 -14.87 -6.89 1.26
N CYS A 202 -13.93 -7.82 1.49
CA CYS A 202 -12.50 -7.52 1.52
C CYS A 202 -12.01 -6.90 0.21
N TYR A 203 -12.43 -7.45 -0.94
CA TYR A 203 -12.08 -6.92 -2.26
C TYR A 203 -12.50 -5.45 -2.42
N LEU A 204 -13.72 -5.11 -2.03
CA LEU A 204 -14.24 -3.75 -2.11
C LEU A 204 -13.53 -2.80 -1.14
N VAL A 205 -13.21 -3.26 0.08
CA VAL A 205 -12.44 -2.46 1.06
C VAL A 205 -11.03 -2.15 0.55
N ILE A 206 -10.36 -3.12 -0.10
CA ILE A 206 -9.04 -2.90 -0.72
C ILE A 206 -9.16 -1.86 -1.83
N GLY A 207 -10.13 -2.02 -2.72
CA GLY A 207 -10.41 -1.06 -3.79
C GLY A 207 -10.70 0.34 -3.25
N ALA A 208 -11.55 0.46 -2.24
CA ALA A 208 -11.89 1.73 -1.60
C ALA A 208 -10.66 2.40 -0.95
N THR A 209 -9.85 1.63 -0.21
CA THR A 209 -8.60 2.11 0.42
C THR A 209 -7.66 2.69 -0.62
N ARG A 210 -7.48 1.98 -1.75
CA ARG A 210 -6.62 2.42 -2.85
C ARG A 210 -7.15 3.70 -3.52
N VAL A 211 -8.45 3.77 -3.78
CA VAL A 211 -9.08 4.95 -4.40
C VAL A 211 -8.97 6.16 -3.48
N LEU A 212 -9.21 6.00 -2.18
CA LEU A 212 -9.03 7.06 -1.18
C LEU A 212 -7.58 7.55 -1.15
N ALA A 213 -6.61 6.63 -1.15
CA ALA A 213 -5.19 6.96 -1.16
C ALA A 213 -4.81 7.82 -2.38
N ARG A 214 -5.24 7.41 -3.59
CA ARG A 214 -4.98 8.14 -4.83
C ARG A 214 -5.67 9.50 -4.86
N HIS A 215 -6.92 9.59 -4.39
CA HIS A 215 -7.62 10.87 -4.29
C HIS A 215 -6.92 11.84 -3.34
N GLN A 216 -6.48 11.38 -2.17
CA GLN A 216 -5.75 12.23 -1.24
C GLN A 216 -4.43 12.77 -1.83
N LEU A 217 -3.69 11.92 -2.55
CA LEU A 217 -2.47 12.35 -3.25
C LEU A 217 -2.76 13.39 -4.33
N ILE A 218 -3.83 13.19 -5.13
CA ILE A 218 -4.26 14.15 -6.14
C ILE A 218 -4.67 15.48 -5.52
N THR A 219 -5.46 15.46 -4.44
CA THR A 219 -5.87 16.68 -3.74
C THR A 219 -4.67 17.44 -3.20
N LEU A 220 -3.70 16.75 -2.59
CA LEU A 220 -2.47 17.39 -2.11
C LEU A 220 -1.69 18.06 -3.26
N ASP A 221 -1.58 17.41 -4.40
CA ASP A 221 -0.85 17.91 -5.57
C ASP A 221 -1.56 19.11 -6.25
N LEU A 222 -2.90 19.11 -6.26
CA LEU A 222 -3.71 20.23 -6.73
C LEU A 222 -3.56 21.45 -5.81
N THR A 223 -3.69 21.26 -4.50
CA THR A 223 -3.54 22.34 -3.52
C THR A 223 -2.14 22.94 -3.56
N GLU A 224 -1.09 22.13 -3.72
CA GLU A 224 0.28 22.63 -3.91
C GLU A 224 0.41 23.50 -5.16
N ARG A 225 -0.16 23.06 -6.30
CA ARG A 225 -0.11 23.82 -7.56
C ARG A 225 -0.91 25.12 -7.52
N GLU A 226 -2.04 25.16 -6.83
CA GLU A 226 -2.83 26.38 -6.65
C GLU A 226 -2.06 27.43 -5.84
N LEU A 227 -1.37 27.00 -4.78
CA LEU A 227 -0.61 27.88 -3.90
C LEU A 227 0.69 28.40 -4.52
N LEU A 228 1.30 27.67 -5.45
CA LEU A 228 2.48 28.14 -6.19
C LEU A 228 2.14 29.15 -7.29
N LYS A 229 0.86 29.30 -7.65
CA LYS A 229 0.39 30.26 -8.67
C LYS A 229 -0.13 31.58 -8.09
N GLY A 230 -0.44 31.62 -6.79
CA GLY A 230 -0.86 32.82 -6.06
C GLY A 230 0.31 33.49 -5.36
#